data_AF-A0A850T2R8-F1
#
_entry.id   AF-A0A850T2R8-F1
#
_cell.length_a   1.000
_cell.length_b   1.000
_cell.length_c   1.000
_cell.angle_alpha   90.00
_cell.angle_beta   90.00
_cell.angle_gamma   90.00
#
_symmetry.space_group_name_H-M   'P 1'
#
loop_
_entity.id
_entity.type
_entity.pdbx_description
1 polymer ?
#
loop_
_entity_poly.entity_id
_entity_poly.type
_entity_poly.pdbx_seq_one_letter_code
_entity_poly.pdbx_strand_id
1 'polypeptide(L)'
;MKKGSALSVCLIALSLWGCSNGRPGAVLDSSVGSRLNHRVVTFRVTGKGLEPENALTKGEAILMAERAAVVDGYRQLVEKIRGVYVDAYTKAGRGSVSEDEVQVYTQSWLRGAEVMDITQGEYGITLARLRLRINFSKKGMIWWPVSLADQG
;
A
#
# COMPACT_ATOMS: atom_id res chain seq x y z
N MET A 1 -88.07 -22.59 19.43
CA MET A 1 -88.36 -23.83 20.21
C MET A 1 -87.14 -24.76 20.11
N LYS A 2 -86.65 -25.27 21.26
CA LYS A 2 -85.74 -26.43 21.45
C LYS A 2 -84.28 -26.25 20.93
N LYS A 3 -83.28 -26.01 21.79
CA LYS A 3 -82.48 -26.93 22.65
C LYS A 3 -81.97 -28.21 21.94
N GLY A 4 -80.65 -28.43 21.96
CA GLY A 4 -80.04 -29.75 21.77
C GLY A 4 -78.55 -29.74 21.38
N SER A 5 -77.68 -30.06 22.33
CA SER A 5 -76.22 -30.21 22.22
C SER A 5 -75.80 -31.63 21.82
N ALA A 6 -74.66 -31.79 21.14
CA ALA A 6 -73.76 -32.97 21.19
C ALA A 6 -72.45 -32.61 20.44
N LEU A 7 -71.33 -32.31 21.12
CA LEU A 7 -70.28 -33.26 21.51
C LEU A 7 -69.99 -34.34 20.45
N SER A 8 -68.93 -34.14 19.66
CA SER A 8 -68.05 -35.24 19.27
C SER A 8 -66.63 -34.73 19.02
N VAL A 9 -65.74 -35.17 19.89
CA VAL A 9 -64.30 -34.99 19.92
C VAL A 9 -63.69 -36.03 18.98
N CYS A 10 -62.78 -35.64 18.08
CA CYS A 10 -61.44 -36.27 17.99
C CYS A 10 -60.57 -35.73 16.84
N LEU A 11 -59.39 -35.30 17.26
CA LEU A 11 -58.07 -35.59 16.67
C LEU A 11 -57.65 -34.87 15.38
N ILE A 12 -57.13 -33.67 15.63
CA ILE A 12 -55.94 -33.03 15.05
C ILE A 12 -55.03 -33.97 14.24
N ALA A 13 -54.86 -33.66 12.96
CA ALA A 13 -53.66 -33.95 12.17
C ALA A 13 -53.21 -32.66 11.45
N LEU A 14 -52.47 -31.81 12.19
CA LEU A 14 -51.47 -30.86 11.67
C LEU A 14 -50.29 -31.73 11.19
N SER A 15 -49.61 -31.55 10.06
CA SER A 15 -49.40 -30.41 9.19
C SER A 15 -48.81 -30.94 7.87
N LEU A 16 -49.32 -30.51 6.71
CA LEU A 16 -48.65 -30.71 5.43
C LEU A 16 -47.51 -29.70 5.29
N TRP A 17 -46.31 -30.21 5.01
CA TRP A 17 -45.15 -29.44 4.55
C TRP A 17 -45.50 -28.61 3.32
N GLY A 18 -45.50 -27.28 3.48
CA GLY A 18 -45.35 -26.35 2.37
C GLY A 18 -43.88 -26.03 2.16
N CYS A 19 -43.31 -26.40 1.02
CA CYS A 19 -42.02 -25.86 0.56
C CYS A 19 -42.23 -24.41 0.12
N SER A 20 -41.88 -23.46 0.99
CA SER A 20 -41.70 -22.07 0.59
C SER A 20 -40.43 -21.95 -0.25
N ASN A 21 -40.58 -21.76 -1.56
CA ASN A 21 -39.50 -21.23 -2.40
C ASN A 21 -39.32 -19.74 -2.06
N GLY A 22 -38.70 -19.47 -0.91
CA GLY A 22 -38.14 -18.17 -0.62
C GLY A 22 -37.02 -17.89 -1.62
N ARG A 23 -37.13 -16.78 -2.35
CA ARG A 23 -35.97 -16.04 -2.87
C ARG A 23 -35.70 -14.89 -1.90
N PRO A 24 -34.70 -14.99 -1.02
CA PRO A 24 -34.24 -13.80 -0.32
C PRO A 24 -32.71 -13.70 -0.30
N GLY A 25 -32.21 -12.56 -0.75
CA GLY A 25 -30.89 -12.08 -0.37
C GLY A 25 -29.74 -12.94 -0.86
N ALA A 26 -29.38 -12.78 -2.14
CA ALA A 26 -27.99 -12.96 -2.53
C ALA A 26 -27.16 -11.93 -1.74
N VAL A 27 -26.67 -12.34 -0.58
CA VAL A 27 -25.60 -11.64 0.12
C VAL A 27 -24.44 -11.55 -0.85
N LEU A 28 -24.03 -10.31 -1.15
CA LEU A 28 -22.83 -10.05 -1.92
C LEU A 28 -21.68 -10.73 -1.17
N ASP A 29 -21.18 -11.83 -1.74
CA ASP A 29 -20.00 -12.50 -1.25
C ASP A 29 -18.83 -11.50 -1.28
N SER A 30 -18.49 -10.99 -0.10
CA SER A 30 -17.38 -10.06 0.12
C SER A 30 -16.02 -10.68 -0.25
N SER A 31 -15.98 -11.99 -0.53
CA SER A 31 -14.79 -12.64 -1.09
C SER A 31 -14.47 -12.20 -2.53
N VAL A 32 -15.46 -11.71 -3.29
CA VAL A 32 -15.20 -11.15 -4.65
C VAL A 32 -14.41 -9.84 -4.56
N GLY A 33 -14.65 -9.02 -3.53
CA GLY A 33 -13.84 -7.83 -3.24
C GLY A 33 -12.44 -8.18 -2.71
N SER A 34 -12.33 -9.26 -1.95
CA SER A 34 -11.05 -9.74 -1.41
C SER A 34 -10.13 -10.35 -2.49
N ARG A 35 -10.70 -11.04 -3.48
CA ARG A 35 -9.96 -11.61 -4.63
C ARG A 35 -9.35 -10.56 -5.58
N LEU A 36 -9.80 -9.32 -5.56
CA LEU A 36 -9.17 -8.26 -6.36
C LEU A 36 -8.09 -7.49 -5.57
N ASN A 37 -8.16 -7.48 -4.25
CA ASN A 37 -7.21 -6.76 -3.40
C ASN A 37 -5.85 -7.45 -3.27
N HIS A 38 -5.76 -8.78 -3.38
CA HIS A 38 -4.47 -9.49 -3.35
C HIS A 38 -3.58 -9.23 -4.58
N ARG A 39 -4.06 -8.42 -5.54
CA ARG A 39 -3.33 -8.07 -6.77
C ARG A 39 -2.75 -6.65 -6.72
N VAL A 40 -3.10 -5.84 -5.72
CA VAL A 40 -2.66 -4.44 -5.62
C VAL A 40 -1.73 -4.27 -4.42
N VAL A 41 -0.44 -4.06 -4.67
CA VAL A 41 0.52 -3.70 -3.61
C VAL A 41 0.61 -2.19 -3.52
N THR A 42 0.60 -1.68 -2.29
CA THR A 42 0.72 -0.25 -2.02
C THR A 42 2.04 0.02 -1.32
N PHE A 43 2.91 0.79 -1.98
CA PHE A 43 4.12 1.32 -1.39
C PHE A 43 3.83 2.68 -0.76
N ARG A 44 4.39 2.90 0.43
CA ARG A 44 4.33 4.18 1.14
C ARG A 44 5.73 4.56 1.59
N VAL A 45 6.02 5.85 1.49
CA VAL A 45 7.28 6.45 1.93
C VAL A 45 7.01 7.85 2.51
N THR A 46 7.97 8.36 3.25
CA THR A 46 7.96 9.71 3.80
C THR A 46 9.25 10.39 3.38
N GLY A 47 9.16 11.28 2.38
CA GLY A 47 10.27 12.12 1.96
C GLY A 47 10.48 13.30 2.91
N LYS A 48 11.72 13.80 2.97
CA LYS A 48 12.13 14.90 3.84
C LYS A 48 12.79 16.01 3.04
N GLY A 49 12.48 17.25 3.39
CA GLY A 49 13.11 18.44 2.84
C GLY A 49 13.41 19.43 3.96
N LEU A 50 14.45 20.23 3.77
CA LEU A 50 14.86 21.24 4.73
C LEU A 50 14.85 22.61 4.04
N GLU A 51 14.33 23.60 4.74
CA GLU A 51 14.40 25.00 4.34
C GLU A 51 15.88 25.44 4.29
N PRO A 52 16.37 25.95 3.15
CA PRO A 52 17.75 26.35 3.05
C PRO A 52 17.96 27.73 3.69
N GLU A 53 19.10 27.91 4.36
CA GLU A 53 19.44 29.16 5.07
C GLU A 53 19.69 30.35 4.12
N ASN A 54 19.96 30.08 2.84
CA ASN A 54 20.30 31.09 1.83
C ASN A 54 19.10 31.59 0.99
N ALA A 55 17.86 31.29 1.41
CA ALA A 55 16.67 31.76 0.72
C ALA A 55 16.47 33.28 0.89
N LEU A 56 16.01 33.96 -0.16
CA LEU A 56 15.76 35.42 -0.11
C LEU A 56 14.50 35.75 0.70
N THR A 57 13.51 34.86 0.65
CA THR A 57 12.25 35.02 1.39
C THR A 57 11.88 33.72 2.10
N LYS A 58 11.14 33.84 3.21
CA LYS A 58 10.63 32.67 3.93
C LYS A 58 9.70 31.82 3.05
N GLY A 59 8.89 32.44 2.20
CA GLY A 59 8.03 31.72 1.27
C GLY A 59 8.82 30.90 0.24
N GLU A 60 9.94 31.44 -0.24
CA GLU A 60 10.85 30.71 -1.13
C GLU A 60 11.50 29.52 -0.43
N ALA A 61 11.97 29.70 0.81
CA ALA A 61 12.56 28.63 1.61
C ALA A 61 11.59 27.45 1.77
N ILE A 62 10.34 27.75 2.12
CA ILE A 62 9.24 26.78 2.25
C ILE A 62 9.04 26.01 0.94
N LEU A 63 8.92 26.72 -0.18
CA LEU A 63 8.71 26.07 -1.49
C LEU A 63 9.89 25.18 -1.89
N MET A 64 11.12 25.56 -1.53
CA MET A 64 12.30 24.73 -1.75
C MET A 64 12.26 23.46 -0.88
N ALA A 65 11.90 23.58 0.40
CA ALA A 65 11.77 22.44 1.30
C ALA A 65 10.69 21.46 0.84
N GLU A 66 9.53 21.95 0.40
CA GLU A 66 8.45 21.12 -0.15
C GLU A 66 8.91 20.34 -1.38
N ARG A 67 9.61 21.00 -2.31
CA ARG A 67 10.16 20.35 -3.51
C ARG A 67 11.19 19.29 -3.14
N ALA A 68 12.09 19.59 -2.21
CA ALA A 68 13.08 18.64 -1.73
C ALA A 68 12.42 17.41 -1.09
N ALA A 69 11.40 17.61 -0.25
CA ALA A 69 10.66 16.53 0.39
C ALA A 69 9.95 15.61 -0.63
N VAL A 70 9.34 16.18 -1.66
CA VAL A 70 8.67 15.41 -2.71
C VAL A 70 9.68 14.61 -3.53
N VAL A 71 10.80 15.23 -3.95
CA VAL A 71 11.87 14.55 -4.70
C VAL A 71 12.50 13.43 -3.88
N ASP A 72 12.75 13.66 -2.59
CA ASP A 72 13.26 12.65 -1.67
C ASP A 72 12.28 11.46 -1.54
N GLY A 73 10.98 11.74 -1.47
CA GLY A 73 9.94 10.71 -1.51
C GLY A 73 9.98 9.87 -2.79
N TYR A 74 10.12 10.50 -3.96
CA TYR A 74 10.25 9.77 -5.22
C TYR A 74 11.49 8.87 -5.25
N ARG A 75 12.63 9.37 -4.79
CA ARG A 75 13.88 8.59 -4.65
C ARG A 75 13.65 7.36 -3.78
N GLN A 76 13.12 7.54 -2.56
CA GLN A 76 12.81 6.44 -1.64
C GLN A 76 11.85 5.40 -2.25
N LEU A 77 10.84 5.83 -3.02
CA LEU A 77 9.95 4.91 -3.72
C LEU A 77 10.69 4.07 -4.76
N VAL A 78 11.54 4.71 -5.57
CA VAL A 78 12.29 4.01 -6.60
C VAL A 78 13.23 2.98 -5.98
N GLU A 79 13.98 3.36 -4.95
CA GLU A 79 14.89 2.47 -4.23
C GLU A 79 14.15 1.28 -3.62
N LYS A 80 12.95 1.50 -3.07
CA LYS A 80 12.13 0.44 -2.49
C LYS A 80 11.54 -0.51 -3.53
N ILE A 81 11.32 -0.05 -4.76
CA ILE A 81 10.69 -0.83 -5.83
C ILE A 81 11.72 -1.57 -6.67
N ARG A 82 12.83 -0.90 -7.02
CA ARG A 82 13.85 -1.42 -7.93
C ARG A 82 15.10 -1.92 -7.21
N GLY A 83 15.27 -1.56 -5.93
CA GLY A 83 16.52 -1.78 -5.21
C GLY A 83 17.53 -0.67 -5.50
N VAL A 84 18.73 -0.85 -4.96
CA VAL A 84 19.88 0.03 -5.17
C VAL A 84 21.10 -0.81 -5.47
N TYR A 85 21.96 -0.31 -6.35
CA TYR A 85 23.29 -0.87 -6.55
C TYR A 85 24.28 -0.08 -5.70
N VAL A 86 25.11 -0.77 -4.92
CA VAL A 86 26.02 -0.18 -3.94
C VAL A 86 27.44 -0.64 -4.24
N ASP A 87 28.31 0.32 -4.57
CA ASP A 87 29.75 0.11 -4.66
C ASP A 87 30.42 0.70 -3.43
N ALA A 88 31.39 -0.01 -2.86
CA ALA A 88 32.18 0.45 -1.73
C ALA A 88 33.67 0.30 -2.02
N TYR A 89 34.42 1.38 -1.85
CA TYR A 89 35.87 1.44 -1.96
C TYR A 89 36.45 1.68 -0.57
N THR A 90 37.35 0.79 -0.13
CA THR A 90 38.08 0.92 1.14
C THR A 90 39.57 0.91 0.88
N LYS A 91 40.28 1.93 1.36
CA LYS A 91 41.75 1.99 1.34
C LYS A 91 42.30 1.75 2.74
N ALA A 92 43.04 0.67 2.93
CA ALA A 92 43.71 0.38 4.20
C ALA A 92 45.23 0.63 4.11
N GLY A 93 45.80 1.32 5.10
CA GLY A 93 47.23 1.61 5.20
C GLY A 93 47.72 1.45 6.64
N ARG A 94 48.92 0.85 6.82
CA ARG A 94 49.58 0.60 8.13
C ARG A 94 48.66 0.00 9.22
N GLY A 95 47.78 -0.94 8.85
CA GLY A 95 46.90 -1.62 9.79
C GLY A 95 45.65 -0.83 10.21
N SER A 96 45.36 0.31 9.58
CA SER A 96 44.11 1.07 9.74
C SER A 96 43.43 1.31 8.39
N VAL A 97 42.10 1.42 8.39
CA VAL A 97 41.35 2.00 7.26
C VAL A 97 41.68 3.49 7.20
N SER A 98 42.02 3.97 6.00
CA SER A 98 42.45 5.33 5.73
C SER A 98 41.40 6.16 4.99
N GLU A 99 40.58 5.52 4.16
CA GLU A 99 39.49 6.15 3.41
C GLU A 99 38.45 5.08 3.03
N ASP A 100 37.18 5.41 3.21
CA ASP A 100 36.03 4.61 2.77
C ASP A 100 35.09 5.50 1.95
N GLU A 101 34.76 5.09 0.73
CA GLU A 101 33.75 5.73 -0.11
C GLU A 101 32.66 4.72 -0.45
N VAL A 102 31.40 5.13 -0.31
CA VAL A 102 30.24 4.32 -0.66
C VAL A 102 29.40 5.08 -1.68
N GLN A 103 29.25 4.51 -2.87
CA GLN A 103 28.47 5.07 -3.96
C GLN A 103 27.22 4.23 -4.19
N VAL A 104 26.07 4.90 -4.31
CA VAL A 104 24.77 4.23 -4.47
C VAL A 104 24.07 4.77 -5.72
N TYR A 105 23.63 3.85 -6.57
CA TYR A 105 22.98 4.18 -7.84
C TYR A 105 21.62 3.48 -7.96
N THR A 106 20.63 4.22 -8.44
CA THR A 106 19.37 3.63 -8.90
C THR A 106 18.76 4.43 -10.04
N GLN A 107 18.17 3.75 -11.01
CA GLN A 107 17.53 4.37 -12.18
C GLN A 107 16.21 3.68 -12.48
N SER A 108 15.10 4.42 -12.44
CA SER A 108 13.78 3.87 -12.77
C SER A 108 12.83 4.94 -13.28
N TRP A 109 11.80 4.49 -13.98
CA TRP A 109 10.66 5.30 -14.40
C TRP A 109 9.49 5.02 -13.48
N LEU A 110 9.06 6.04 -12.73
CA LEU A 110 7.97 5.91 -11.79
C LEU A 110 6.72 6.62 -12.34
N ARG A 111 5.60 5.90 -12.43
CA ARG A 111 4.32 6.44 -12.90
C ARG A 111 3.22 6.13 -11.90
N GLY A 112 2.36 7.12 -11.63
CA GLY A 112 1.19 6.96 -10.77
C GLY A 112 1.48 7.00 -9.27
N ALA A 113 2.58 7.62 -8.86
CA ALA A 113 2.72 8.00 -7.45
C ALA A 113 1.85 9.21 -7.15
N GLU A 114 1.29 9.18 -5.95
CA GLU A 114 0.40 10.20 -5.42
C GLU A 114 1.08 10.82 -4.20
N VAL A 115 1.16 12.15 -4.17
CA VAL A 115 1.52 12.90 -2.97
C VAL A 115 0.27 13.00 -2.11
N MET A 116 0.27 12.31 -0.97
CA MET A 116 -0.89 12.21 -0.08
C MET A 116 -1.03 13.44 0.81
N ASP A 117 0.10 13.91 1.34
CA ASP A 117 0.14 14.98 2.33
C ASP A 117 1.53 15.60 2.38
N ILE A 118 1.58 16.89 2.68
CA ILE A 118 2.80 17.66 2.90
C ILE A 118 2.62 18.38 4.24
N THR A 119 3.43 18.00 5.22
CA THR A 119 3.39 18.59 6.56
C THR A 119 4.67 19.36 6.80
N GLN A 120 4.56 20.63 7.15
CA GLN A 120 5.68 21.42 7.63
C GLN A 120 5.82 21.19 9.14
N GLY A 121 6.97 20.68 9.55
CA GLY A 121 7.34 20.48 10.93
C GLY A 121 8.08 21.69 11.50
N GLU A 122 8.52 21.54 12.74
CA GLU A 122 9.39 22.52 13.38
C GLU A 122 10.78 22.55 12.73
N TYR A 123 11.51 23.64 12.91
CA TYR A 123 12.89 23.82 12.42
C TYR A 123 13.05 23.82 10.89
N GLY A 124 11.99 24.16 10.14
CA GLY A 124 12.04 24.24 8.68
C GLY A 124 12.11 22.87 7.99
N ILE A 125 11.77 21.79 8.70
CA ILE A 125 11.72 20.44 8.14
C ILE A 125 10.33 20.21 7.53
N THR A 126 10.28 19.90 6.25
CA THR A 126 9.06 19.51 5.55
C THR A 126 9.03 18.01 5.30
N LEU A 127 7.89 17.38 5.55
CA LEU A 127 7.64 15.95 5.33
C LEU A 127 6.62 15.77 4.22
N ALA A 128 6.94 14.97 3.21
CA ALA A 128 6.02 14.62 2.14
C ALA A 128 5.67 13.12 2.21
N ARG A 129 4.41 12.79 2.42
CA ARG A 129 3.91 11.41 2.41
C ARG A 129 3.51 11.03 1.00
N LEU A 130 4.19 10.06 0.41
CA LEU A 130 3.89 9.57 -0.93
C LEU A 130 3.36 8.13 -0.89
N ARG A 131 2.49 7.83 -1.85
CA ARG A 131 1.91 6.51 -2.05
C ARG A 131 2.00 6.11 -3.51
N LEU A 132 2.35 4.85 -3.76
CA LEU A 132 2.26 4.25 -5.09
C LEU A 132 1.49 2.93 -5.00
N ARG A 133 0.44 2.80 -5.81
CA ARG A 133 -0.38 1.59 -5.90
C ARG A 133 -0.09 0.88 -7.20
N ILE A 134 0.47 -0.32 -7.13
CA ILE A 134 0.78 -1.15 -8.30
C ILE A 134 -0.21 -2.29 -8.37
N ASN A 135 -0.99 -2.34 -9.45
CA ASN A 135 -1.86 -3.48 -9.75
C ASN A 135 -1.11 -4.48 -10.63
N PHE A 136 -0.74 -5.62 -10.06
CA PHE A 136 -0.08 -6.73 -10.75
C PHE A 136 -1.09 -7.53 -11.58
N SER A 137 -1.77 -6.88 -12.52
CA SER A 137 -2.71 -7.56 -13.41
C SER A 137 -2.07 -8.06 -14.71
N LYS A 138 -0.87 -7.57 -15.04
CA LYS A 138 -0.19 -7.93 -16.28
C LYS A 138 0.68 -9.18 -16.11
N LYS A 139 0.27 -10.27 -16.78
CA LYS A 139 1.10 -11.43 -17.08
C LYS A 139 2.34 -10.93 -17.87
N GLY A 140 3.55 -11.10 -17.32
CA GLY A 140 4.81 -10.67 -17.95
C GLY A 140 5.60 -9.59 -17.21
N MET A 141 5.16 -9.13 -16.03
CA MET A 141 5.99 -8.28 -15.16
C MET A 141 6.98 -9.18 -14.40
N ILE A 142 8.22 -9.29 -14.89
CA ILE A 142 9.28 -10.02 -14.18
C ILE A 142 9.79 -9.10 -13.07
N TRP A 143 9.39 -9.43 -11.84
CA TRP A 143 9.93 -8.85 -10.61
C TRP A 143 11.19 -9.63 -10.23
N TRP A 144 12.36 -8.99 -10.26
CA TRP A 144 13.63 -9.59 -9.85
C TRP A 144 14.02 -9.14 -8.44
N PRO A 145 14.81 -9.94 -7.68
CA PRO A 145 15.28 -11.27 -8.01
C PRO A 145 14.51 -12.35 -7.22
N VAL A 146 14.06 -13.37 -7.94
CA VAL A 146 14.01 -14.73 -7.38
C VAL A 146 15.36 -14.99 -6.71
N SER A 147 15.33 -15.44 -5.45
CA SER A 147 16.55 -15.89 -4.77
C SER A 147 17.31 -16.87 -5.67
N LEU A 148 18.63 -16.77 -5.67
CA LEU A 148 19.60 -17.74 -6.23
C LEU A 148 19.51 -19.11 -5.52
N ALA A 149 18.31 -19.66 -5.37
CA ALA A 149 18.04 -20.95 -4.77
C ALA A 149 17.00 -21.68 -5.61
N ASP A 150 17.34 -21.92 -6.86
CA ASP A 150 16.82 -23.08 -7.60
C ASP A 150 17.89 -23.51 -8.62
N GLN A 151 18.98 -24.05 -8.09
CA GLN A 151 19.90 -24.91 -8.87
C GLN A 151 20.25 -26.10 -7.98
N GLY A 152 19.59 -27.24 -8.25
CA GLY A 152 19.99 -28.56 -7.77
C GLY A 152 18.92 -29.30 -6.97
#